data_AF-A0A6V8PU24-F1
#
_entry.id   AF-A0A6V8PU24-F1
#
_cell.length_a   1.000
_cell.length_b   1.000
_cell.length_c   1.000
_cell.angle_alpha   90.00
_cell.angle_beta   90.00
_cell.angle_gamma   90.00
#
_symmetry.space_group_name_H-M   'P 1'
#
loop_
_entity.id
_entity.type
_entity.pdbx_description
1 polymer ?
#
loop_
_entity_poly.entity_id
_entity_poly.type
_entity_poly.pdbx_seq_one_letter_code
_entity_poly.pdbx_strand_id
1 'polypeptide(L)'
;IDSLNLLAEEVQRIKPELMIVISPHSPFFYDSFAINNDQPLYGDFSAFGASHLEFRFANDLSFVEEVTNAARTHHLEVTPFTSRRTTFGRYGGLDHGVLVPLYYLARNYRSKIVNVSISGLDYKSHQTWGSLLDEVVEKRGERTIFVASGDLSHRPIPGAPAGYSPPGQRVR
;
A
#
# COMPACT_ATOMS: atom_id res chain seq x y z
N ILE A 1 -2.66 -19.13 2.07
CA ILE A 1 -1.41 -19.05 2.86
C ILE A 1 -0.23 -19.50 2.01
N ASP A 2 -0.30 -20.67 1.37
CA ASP A 2 0.80 -21.21 0.54
C ASP A 2 1.29 -20.26 -0.56
N SER A 3 0.39 -19.58 -1.27
CA SER A 3 0.78 -18.60 -2.30
C SER A 3 1.56 -17.40 -1.75
N LEU A 4 1.25 -16.93 -0.52
CA LEU A 4 1.99 -15.84 0.12
C LEU A 4 3.38 -16.30 0.60
N ASN A 5 3.51 -17.56 1.00
CA ASN A 5 4.81 -18.14 1.33
C ASN A 5 5.70 -18.27 0.08
N LEU A 6 5.14 -18.72 -1.05
CA LEU A 6 5.86 -18.76 -2.34
C LEU A 6 6.29 -17.36 -2.80
N LEU A 7 5.40 -16.38 -2.69
CA LEU A 7 5.75 -14.98 -2.98
C LEU A 7 6.86 -14.47 -2.05
N ALA A 8 6.82 -14.84 -0.77
CA ALA A 8 7.87 -14.48 0.19
C ALA A 8 9.23 -15.12 -0.16
N GLU A 9 9.26 -16.34 -0.70
CA GLU A 9 10.49 -16.96 -1.22
C GLU A 9 11.03 -16.21 -2.44
N GLU A 10 10.15 -15.79 -3.35
CA GLU A 10 10.54 -15.00 -4.53
C GLU A 10 11.10 -13.64 -4.14
N VAL A 11 10.43 -12.91 -3.25
CA VAL A 11 10.90 -11.63 -2.71
C VAL A 11 12.25 -11.78 -2.00
N GLN A 12 12.46 -12.87 -1.26
CA GLN A 12 13.76 -13.17 -0.64
C GLN A 12 14.88 -13.41 -1.66
N ARG A 13 14.58 -13.94 -2.85
CA ARG A 13 15.57 -14.05 -3.94
C ARG A 13 15.87 -12.70 -4.58
N ILE A 14 14.84 -11.87 -4.80
CA ILE A 14 14.99 -10.54 -5.39
C ILE A 14 15.78 -9.60 -4.48
N LYS A 15 15.58 -9.70 -3.16
CA LYS A 15 16.19 -8.81 -2.14
C LYS A 15 15.98 -7.33 -2.50
N PRO A 16 14.70 -6.88 -2.58
CA PRO A 16 14.40 -5.51 -2.98
C PRO A 16 14.97 -4.50 -1.99
N GLU A 17 15.47 -3.37 -2.44
CA GLU A 17 15.87 -2.26 -1.58
C GLU A 17 14.64 -1.44 -1.14
N LEU A 18 13.65 -1.38 -2.02
CA LEU A 18 12.39 -0.69 -1.84
C LEU A 18 11.20 -1.61 -2.13
N MET A 19 10.17 -1.52 -1.30
CA MET A 19 8.87 -2.13 -1.55
C MET A 19 7.80 -1.04 -1.51
N ILE A 20 7.11 -0.87 -2.63
CA ILE A 20 5.98 0.04 -2.73
C ILE A 20 4.71 -0.79 -2.50
N VAL A 21 3.91 -0.45 -1.50
CA VAL A 21 2.67 -1.18 -1.17
C VAL A 21 1.48 -0.26 -1.33
N ILE A 22 0.60 -0.59 -2.28
CA ILE A 22 -0.69 0.06 -2.43
C ILE A 22 -1.77 -0.75 -1.70
N SER A 23 -2.65 -0.06 -0.97
CA SER A 23 -3.77 -0.66 -0.25
C SER A 23 -5.04 0.18 -0.44
N PRO A 24 -6.21 -0.44 -0.65
CA PRO A 24 -7.51 0.24 -0.68
C PRO A 24 -7.95 0.74 0.70
N HIS A 25 -7.30 0.27 1.78
CA HIS A 25 -7.60 0.65 3.16
C HIS A 25 -6.75 1.84 3.65
N SER A 26 -5.70 2.21 2.91
CA SER A 26 -4.95 3.44 3.11
C SER A 26 -5.88 4.66 2.95
N PRO A 27 -5.56 5.84 3.52
CA PRO A 27 -6.37 7.05 3.36
C PRO A 27 -6.80 7.31 1.91
N PHE A 28 -8.11 7.43 1.71
CA PHE A 28 -8.74 7.61 0.41
C PHE A 28 -9.17 9.07 0.23
N PHE A 29 -8.77 9.67 -0.89
CA PHE A 29 -9.23 10.99 -1.32
C PHE A 29 -9.85 10.90 -2.72
N TYR A 30 -10.88 11.70 -2.97
CA TYR A 30 -11.59 11.69 -4.26
C TYR A 30 -10.77 12.34 -5.39
N ASP A 31 -9.92 13.30 -5.04
CA ASP A 31 -9.22 14.21 -5.95
C ASP A 31 -7.70 14.13 -5.82
N SER A 32 -7.17 13.23 -5.00
CA SER A 32 -5.73 13.11 -4.76
C SER A 32 -5.32 11.66 -4.43
N PHE A 33 -4.11 11.27 -4.82
CA PHE A 33 -3.46 10.07 -4.27
C PHE A 33 -2.92 10.36 -2.88
N ALA A 34 -2.91 9.39 -1.97
CA ALA A 34 -2.26 9.54 -0.67
C ALA A 34 -0.93 8.77 -0.61
N ILE A 35 0.06 9.35 0.05
CA ILE A 35 1.34 8.70 0.31
C ILE A 35 1.74 8.87 1.78
N ASN A 36 2.18 7.79 2.42
CA ASN A 36 2.51 7.82 3.84
C ASN A 36 3.89 8.46 4.06
N ASN A 37 3.93 9.48 4.90
CA ASN A 37 5.11 10.29 5.22
C ASN A 37 5.60 10.10 6.67
N ASP A 38 5.13 9.06 7.36
CA ASP A 38 5.66 8.72 8.68
C ASP A 38 7.09 8.18 8.60
N GLN A 39 7.90 8.48 9.61
CA GLN A 39 9.22 7.85 9.79
C GLN A 39 9.49 7.57 11.28
N PRO A 40 9.59 6.29 11.69
CA PRO A 40 9.32 5.09 10.90
C PRO A 40 7.82 4.93 10.60
N LEU A 41 7.49 4.12 9.59
CA LEU A 41 6.13 3.62 9.41
C LEU A 41 5.76 2.71 10.59
N TYR A 42 4.53 2.85 11.07
CA TYR A 42 4.00 2.05 12.17
C TYR A 42 2.61 1.51 11.82
N GLY A 43 2.34 0.26 12.20
CA GLY A 43 0.99 -0.30 12.19
C GLY A 43 0.80 -1.38 13.24
N ASP A 44 -0.46 -1.73 13.49
CA ASP A 44 -0.87 -2.84 14.35
C ASP A 44 -2.17 -3.47 13.83
N PHE A 45 -2.62 -4.56 14.47
CA PHE A 45 -3.88 -5.23 14.16
C PHE A 45 -4.99 -4.87 15.16
N SER A 46 -5.02 -3.63 15.67
CA SER A 46 -6.04 -3.16 16.63
C SER A 46 -7.48 -3.31 16.11
N ALA A 47 -7.71 -3.10 14.81
CA ALA A 47 -9.00 -3.31 14.16
C ALA A 47 -9.53 -4.77 14.29
N PHE A 48 -8.64 -5.72 14.61
CA PHE A 48 -8.94 -7.14 14.81
C PHE A 48 -8.75 -7.58 16.26
N GLY A 49 -8.64 -6.64 17.21
CA GLY A 49 -8.43 -6.93 18.63
C GLY A 49 -7.00 -7.37 18.99
N ALA A 50 -6.04 -7.24 18.07
CA ALA A 50 -4.66 -7.65 18.25
C ALA A 50 -3.68 -6.46 18.26
N SER A 51 -4.00 -5.42 19.05
CA SER A 51 -3.18 -4.20 19.18
C SER A 51 -1.79 -4.42 19.77
N HIS A 52 -1.55 -5.55 20.44
CA HIS A 52 -0.25 -5.92 20.99
C HIS A 52 0.76 -6.37 19.92
N LEU A 53 0.30 -6.63 18.69
CA LEU A 53 1.16 -6.96 17.55
C LEU A 53 1.54 -5.67 16.83
N GLU A 54 2.65 -5.06 17.26
CA GLU A 54 3.16 -3.81 16.70
C GLU A 54 4.21 -4.08 15.59
N PHE A 55 4.09 -3.36 14.49
CA PHE A 55 5.00 -3.45 13.35
C PHE A 55 5.64 -2.10 13.05
N ARG A 56 6.93 -2.12 12.71
CA ARG A 56 7.71 -0.92 12.39
C ARG A 56 8.57 -1.17 11.16
N PHE A 57 8.50 -0.27 10.19
CA PHE A 57 9.27 -0.34 8.95
C PHE A 57 9.98 0.98 8.67
N ALA A 58 11.14 0.92 8.01
CA ALA A 58 11.80 2.12 7.52
C ALA A 58 11.03 2.66 6.31
N ASN A 59 10.69 3.94 6.31
CA ASN A 59 10.16 4.64 5.14
C ASN A 59 11.30 5.15 4.25
N ASP A 60 11.05 5.25 2.95
CA ASP A 60 11.92 5.96 2.02
C ASP A 60 11.38 7.37 1.76
N LEU A 61 11.65 8.30 2.67
CA LEU A 61 11.14 9.67 2.55
C LEU A 61 11.70 10.43 1.33
N SER A 62 12.90 10.09 0.85
CA SER A 62 13.40 10.68 -0.39
C SER A 62 12.60 10.18 -1.59
N PHE A 63 12.15 8.92 -1.60
CA PHE A 63 11.30 8.39 -2.67
C PHE A 63 9.94 9.10 -2.66
N VAL A 64 9.37 9.27 -1.47
CA VAL A 64 8.12 10.01 -1.26
C VAL A 64 8.23 11.42 -1.83
N GLU A 65 9.32 12.13 -1.53
CA GLU A 65 9.55 13.48 -2.06
C GLU A 65 9.72 13.49 -3.58
N GLU A 66 10.56 12.61 -4.13
CA GLU A 66 10.83 12.52 -5.57
C GLU A 66 9.55 12.24 -6.38
N VAL A 67 8.75 11.25 -5.96
CA VAL A 67 7.51 10.92 -6.67
C VAL A 67 6.44 11.99 -6.51
N THR A 68 6.36 12.64 -5.34
CA THR A 68 5.44 13.77 -5.13
C THR A 68 5.80 14.95 -6.03
N ASN A 69 7.10 15.23 -6.20
CA ASN A 69 7.56 16.28 -7.11
C ASN A 69 7.30 15.93 -8.59
N ALA A 70 7.52 14.67 -8.99
CA ALA A 70 7.20 14.19 -10.33
C ALA A 70 5.68 14.26 -10.60
N ALA A 71 4.83 13.90 -9.64
CA ALA A 71 3.38 14.03 -9.77
C ALA A 71 2.94 15.48 -9.99
N ARG A 72 3.56 16.43 -9.27
CA ARG A 72 3.27 17.87 -9.42
C ARG A 72 3.56 18.38 -10.83
N THR A 73 4.64 17.94 -11.48
CA THR A 73 4.95 18.35 -12.87
C THR A 73 3.96 17.77 -13.90
N HIS A 74 3.22 16.73 -13.52
CA HIS A 74 2.16 16.11 -14.32
C HIS A 74 0.74 16.52 -13.91
N HIS A 75 0.59 17.54 -13.06
CA HIS A 75 -0.69 18.01 -12.53
C HIS A 75 -1.50 16.93 -11.79
N LEU A 76 -0.83 15.96 -11.17
CA LEU A 76 -1.44 15.00 -10.27
C LEU A 76 -1.24 15.43 -8.81
N GLU A 77 -2.34 15.54 -8.08
CA GLU A 77 -2.30 15.88 -6.66
C GLU A 77 -1.95 14.64 -5.83
N VAL A 78 -0.88 14.72 -5.04
CA VAL A 78 -0.47 13.68 -4.11
C VAL A 78 -0.42 14.30 -2.72
N THR A 79 -1.27 13.82 -1.82
CA THR A 79 -1.39 14.28 -0.44
C THR A 79 -0.53 13.40 0.48
N PRO A 80 0.58 13.92 1.03
CA PRO A 80 1.31 13.22 2.07
C PRO A 80 0.47 13.17 3.34
N PHE A 81 0.42 12.01 3.99
CA PHE A 81 -0.27 11.85 5.27
C PHE A 81 0.66 11.28 6.34
N THR A 82 0.33 11.52 7.61
CA THR A 82 1.05 10.97 8.76
C THR A 82 0.04 10.36 9.73
N SER A 83 0.46 9.33 10.44
CA SER A 83 -0.37 8.70 11.45
C SER A 83 -0.49 9.57 12.69
N ARG A 84 -1.63 9.50 13.36
CA ARG A 84 -1.90 10.18 14.62
C ARG A 84 -2.24 9.18 15.70
N ARG A 85 -1.61 9.32 16.86
CA ARG A 85 -1.96 8.51 18.04
C ARG A 85 -3.24 9.07 18.66
N THR A 86 -4.20 8.19 18.92
CA THR A 86 -5.48 8.51 19.55
C THR A 86 -5.67 7.62 20.79
N THR A 87 -6.74 7.87 21.56
CA THR A 87 -7.13 7.00 22.69
C THR A 87 -7.56 5.60 22.25
N PHE A 88 -7.95 5.42 20.99
CA PHE A 88 -8.42 4.14 20.43
C PHE A 88 -7.34 3.41 19.60
N GLY A 89 -6.09 3.86 19.67
CA GLY A 89 -4.99 3.34 18.87
C GLY A 89 -4.47 4.39 17.88
N ARG A 90 -3.74 3.95 16.86
CA ARG A 90 -3.13 4.86 15.88
C ARG A 90 -4.00 4.95 14.64
N TYR A 91 -4.48 6.16 14.35
CA TYR A 91 -5.22 6.46 13.14
C TYR A 91 -4.26 6.82 12.00
N GLY A 92 -4.48 6.31 10.79
CA GLY A 92 -3.64 6.61 9.63
C GLY A 92 -2.25 5.99 9.64
N GLY A 93 -2.01 4.98 10.50
CA GLY A 93 -0.83 4.10 10.39
C GLY A 93 -1.00 3.06 9.29
N LEU A 94 -0.07 2.11 9.20
CA LEU A 94 -0.22 0.95 8.32
C LEU A 94 -1.39 0.07 8.79
N ASP A 95 -2.39 -0.12 7.94
CA ASP A 95 -3.51 -1.02 8.19
C ASP A 95 -3.22 -2.47 7.78
N HIS A 96 -4.19 -3.35 7.96
CA HIS A 96 -4.10 -4.77 7.60
C HIS A 96 -3.87 -5.04 6.11
N GLY A 97 -4.41 -4.21 5.21
CA GLY A 97 -4.15 -4.31 3.77
C GLY A 97 -2.67 -4.12 3.44
N VAL A 98 -1.93 -3.36 4.26
CA VAL A 98 -0.47 -3.22 4.13
C VAL A 98 0.27 -4.24 4.98
N LEU A 99 -0.15 -4.45 6.24
CA LEU A 99 0.57 -5.28 7.20
C LEU A 99 0.49 -6.77 6.90
N VAL A 100 -0.63 -7.29 6.38
CA VAL A 100 -0.75 -8.71 6.04
C VAL A 100 0.29 -9.11 4.99
N PRO A 101 0.41 -8.47 3.81
CA PRO A 101 1.46 -8.84 2.86
C PRO A 101 2.86 -8.61 3.45
N LEU A 102 3.12 -7.48 4.11
CA LEU A 102 4.42 -7.22 4.73
C LEU A 102 4.82 -8.25 5.78
N TYR A 103 3.85 -8.78 6.53
CA TYR A 103 4.07 -9.84 7.50
C TYR A 103 4.66 -11.09 6.86
N TYR A 104 4.38 -11.40 5.59
CA TYR A 104 5.01 -12.52 4.90
C TYR A 104 6.31 -12.09 4.20
N LEU A 105 6.29 -10.95 3.50
CA LEU A 105 7.38 -10.56 2.60
C LEU A 105 8.61 -9.99 3.33
N ALA A 106 8.43 -9.38 4.50
CA ALA A 106 9.50 -8.69 5.24
C ALA A 106 10.06 -9.48 6.44
N ARG A 107 9.67 -10.75 6.63
CA ARG A 107 10.09 -11.54 7.83
C ARG A 107 11.59 -11.75 7.92
N ASN A 108 12.21 -12.05 6.79
CA ASN A 108 13.60 -12.50 6.72
C ASN A 108 14.53 -11.48 6.06
N TYR A 109 14.01 -10.30 5.72
CA TYR A 109 14.73 -9.32 4.93
C TYR A 109 14.21 -7.90 5.21
N ARG A 110 15.14 -6.94 5.29
CA ARG A 110 14.81 -5.53 5.56
C ARG A 110 14.81 -4.74 4.25
N SER A 111 13.61 -4.40 3.78
CA SER A 111 13.39 -3.43 2.71
C SER A 111 12.92 -2.11 3.33
N LYS A 112 13.23 -0.98 2.70
CA LYS A 112 12.43 0.23 2.95
C LYS A 112 11.05 0.03 2.33
N ILE A 113 10.04 0.65 2.93
CA ILE A 113 8.65 0.54 2.52
C ILE A 113 8.12 1.93 2.17
N VAL A 114 7.39 2.04 1.06
CA VAL A 114 6.57 3.22 0.74
C VAL A 114 5.13 2.75 0.64
N ASN A 115 4.24 3.35 1.43
CA ASN A 115 2.82 3.04 1.39
C ASN A 115 2.06 4.12 0.62
N VAL A 116 1.32 3.70 -0.41
CA VAL A 116 0.47 4.57 -1.22
C VAL A 116 -0.98 4.10 -1.16
N SER A 117 -1.92 4.97 -1.47
CA SER A 117 -3.34 4.65 -1.56
C SER A 117 -3.86 4.66 -2.99
N ILE A 118 -5.03 4.08 -3.17
CA ILE A 118 -5.89 4.38 -4.32
C ILE A 118 -6.64 5.70 -4.09
N SER A 119 -7.14 6.30 -5.16
CA SER A 119 -7.91 7.55 -5.13
C SER A 119 -9.20 7.43 -5.95
N GLY A 120 -10.09 8.41 -5.81
CA GLY A 120 -11.29 8.57 -6.64
C GLY A 120 -11.03 9.18 -8.03
N LEU A 121 -9.75 9.44 -8.37
CA LEU A 121 -9.36 9.94 -9.68
C LEU A 121 -9.65 8.91 -10.79
N ASP A 122 -9.70 9.39 -12.03
CA ASP A 122 -10.01 8.55 -13.18
C ASP A 122 -8.89 7.54 -13.52
N TYR A 123 -9.22 6.56 -14.35
CA TYR A 123 -8.28 5.51 -14.76
C TYR A 123 -6.99 6.07 -15.38
N LYS A 124 -7.09 7.15 -16.16
CA LYS A 124 -5.93 7.79 -16.78
C LYS A 124 -4.99 8.38 -15.74
N SER A 125 -5.53 8.97 -14.67
CA SER A 125 -4.75 9.49 -13.55
C SER A 125 -4.04 8.37 -12.80
N HIS A 126 -4.70 7.23 -12.58
CA HIS A 126 -4.08 6.03 -12.00
C HIS A 126 -2.97 5.44 -12.89
N GLN A 127 -3.19 5.39 -14.20
CA GLN A 127 -2.17 4.94 -15.14
C GLN A 127 -0.94 5.88 -15.13
N THR A 128 -1.17 7.18 -15.11
CA THR A 128 -0.11 8.20 -15.01
C THR A 128 0.63 8.08 -13.67
N TRP A 129 -0.09 7.85 -12.57
CA TRP A 129 0.52 7.62 -11.26
C TRP A 129 1.45 6.39 -11.26
N GLY A 130 1.00 5.28 -11.84
CA GLY A 130 1.84 4.09 -12.02
C GLY A 130 3.11 4.37 -12.83
N SER A 131 2.99 5.08 -13.96
CA SER A 131 4.14 5.47 -14.78
C SER A 131 5.14 6.36 -14.04
N LEU A 132 4.68 7.27 -13.19
CA LEU A 132 5.56 8.13 -12.41
C LEU A 132 6.32 7.38 -11.32
N LEU A 133 5.66 6.44 -10.66
CA LEU A 133 6.32 5.54 -9.70
C LEU A 133 7.44 4.75 -10.40
N ASP A 134 7.14 4.19 -11.57
CA ASP A 134 8.09 3.43 -12.38
C ASP A 134 9.27 4.29 -12.84
N GLU A 135 9.01 5.50 -13.34
CA GLU A 135 10.06 6.45 -13.76
C GLU A 135 11.02 6.80 -12.62
N VAL A 136 10.51 7.03 -11.40
CA VAL A 136 11.35 7.32 -10.23
C VAL A 136 12.15 6.08 -9.83
N VAL A 137 11.55 4.89 -9.87
CA VAL A 137 12.25 3.61 -9.63
C VAL A 137 13.38 3.40 -10.64
N GLU A 138 13.12 3.58 -11.93
CA GLU A 138 14.12 3.41 -12.99
C GLU A 138 15.28 4.40 -12.83
N LYS A 139 15.00 5.66 -12.50
CA LYS A 139 16.04 6.68 -12.25
C LYS A 139 16.96 6.32 -11.08
N ARG A 140 16.42 5.68 -10.04
CA ARG A 140 17.19 5.26 -8.87
C ARG A 140 18.01 4.00 -9.12
N GLY A 141 17.55 3.12 -10.02
CA GLY A 141 18.23 1.87 -10.34
C GLY A 141 18.24 0.87 -9.17
N GLU A 142 17.39 1.07 -8.16
CA GLU A 142 17.30 0.20 -6.99
C GLU A 142 16.32 -0.96 -7.26
N ARG A 143 16.62 -2.15 -6.71
CA ARG A 143 15.72 -3.31 -6.87
C ARG A 143 14.42 -3.01 -6.15
N THR A 144 13.35 -2.76 -6.89
CA THR A 144 12.06 -2.41 -6.31
C THR A 144 11.02 -3.47 -6.64
N ILE A 145 10.14 -3.76 -5.69
CA ILE A 145 8.91 -4.51 -5.98
C ILE A 145 7.69 -3.64 -5.67
N PHE A 146 6.65 -3.80 -6.48
CA PHE A 146 5.36 -3.17 -6.27
C PHE A 146 4.35 -4.22 -5.82
N VAL A 147 3.74 -4.02 -4.65
CA VAL A 147 2.76 -4.92 -4.04
C VAL A 147 1.39 -4.26 -4.11
N ALA A 148 0.55 -4.76 -5.02
CA ALA A 148 -0.85 -4.39 -5.09
C ALA A 148 -1.69 -5.23 -4.13
N SER A 149 -1.89 -4.72 -2.91
CA SER A 149 -2.79 -5.35 -1.96
C SER A 149 -4.23 -4.95 -2.27
N GLY A 150 -5.11 -5.91 -2.42
CA GLY A 150 -6.50 -5.66 -2.73
C GLY A 150 -7.37 -6.84 -2.33
N ASP A 151 -8.51 -6.54 -1.73
CA ASP A 151 -9.55 -7.53 -1.50
C ASP A 151 -10.27 -7.80 -2.83
N LEU A 152 -10.38 -9.07 -3.21
CA LEU A 152 -11.28 -9.47 -4.29
C LEU A 152 -12.74 -9.35 -3.82
N SER A 153 -13.67 -9.35 -4.77
CA SER A 153 -15.14 -9.39 -4.61
C SER A 153 -15.65 -9.49 -3.16
N HIS A 154 -16.28 -8.43 -2.65
CA HIS A 154 -17.02 -8.42 -1.37
C HIS A 154 -18.36 -9.17 -1.43
N ARG A 155 -18.57 -9.99 -2.47
CA ARG A 155 -19.83 -10.67 -2.72
C ARG A 155 -19.71 -12.18 -3.01
N PRO A 156 -18.78 -12.93 -2.39
CA PRO A 156 -18.51 -14.30 -2.80
C PRO A 156 -19.56 -15.30 -2.30
N ILE A 157 -20.40 -14.90 -1.33
CA ILE A 157 -21.40 -15.75 -0.69
C ILE A 157 -22.75 -15.03 -0.53
N PRO A 158 -23.89 -15.74 -0.64
CA PRO A 158 -25.19 -15.21 -0.25
C PRO A 158 -25.17 -14.67 1.18
N GLY A 159 -25.53 -13.40 1.36
CA GLY A 159 -25.57 -12.74 2.68
C GLY A 159 -24.35 -11.89 3.04
N ALA A 160 -23.38 -11.69 2.14
CA ALA A 160 -22.33 -10.70 2.38
C ALA A 160 -22.93 -9.28 2.56
N PRO A 161 -22.35 -8.40 3.41
CA PRO A 161 -22.89 -7.07 3.70
C PRO A 161 -23.14 -6.20 2.45
N ALA A 162 -22.40 -6.46 1.37
CA ALA A 162 -22.52 -5.77 0.10
C ALA A 162 -23.42 -6.50 -0.95
N GLY A 163 -24.09 -7.61 -0.58
CA GLY A 163 -24.87 -8.48 -1.47
C GLY A 163 -24.05 -9.64 -2.08
N TYR A 164 -24.67 -10.50 -2.89
CA TYR A 164 -24.00 -11.58 -3.63
C TYR A 164 -23.83 -11.20 -5.12
N SER A 165 -22.67 -11.51 -5.70
CA SER A 165 -22.41 -11.39 -7.13
C SER A 165 -21.62 -12.63 -7.56
N PRO A 166 -22.17 -13.43 -8.49
CA PRO A 166 -21.51 -14.65 -8.92
C PRO A 166 -20.13 -14.33 -9.53
N PRO A 167 -19.11 -15.18 -9.28
CA PRO A 167 -17.78 -14.98 -9.85
C PRO A 167 -17.85 -14.88 -11.38
N GLY A 168 -17.29 -13.80 -11.95
CA GLY A 168 -17.23 -13.56 -13.39
C GLY A 168 -18.22 -12.53 -13.94
N GLN A 169 -19.12 -11.98 -13.13
CA GLN A 169 -19.99 -10.90 -13.59
C GLN A 169 -19.20 -9.57 -13.59
N ARG A 170 -18.70 -9.16 -14.75
CA ARG A 170 -18.17 -7.80 -14.96
C ARG A 170 -19.26 -6.79 -14.61
N VAL A 171 -19.02 -5.99 -13.57
CA VAL A 171 -19.78 -4.76 -13.36
C VAL A 171 -19.31 -3.80 -14.45
N ARG A 172 -20.23 -3.43 -15.35
CA ARG A 172 -20.01 -2.38 -16.35
C ARG A 172 -20.18 -1.01 -15.71
#